data_AF-A0A924XV04-F1
#
_entry.id   AF-A0A924XV04-F1
#
_cell.length_a   1.000
_cell.length_b   1.000
_cell.length_c   1.000
_cell.angle_alpha   90.00
_cell.angle_beta   90.00
_cell.angle_gamma   90.00
#
_symmetry.space_group_name_H-M   'P 1'
#
loop_
_entity.id
_entity.type
_entity.pdbx_description
1 polymer ?
#
loop_
_entity_poly.entity_id
_entity_poly.type
_entity_poly.pdbx_seq_one_letter_code
_entity_poly.pdbx_strand_id
1 'polypeptide(L)' 'MLTGLRGVDLGVPDVASHARFYTDVWRLAVVAERNGSAYLRGSGAHHHILALHPRESPALLGINLAASDRAGV' A
#
# COMPACT_ATOMS: atom_id res chain seq x y z
N MET A 1 15.18 15.60 -4.88
CA MET A 1 14.61 15.26 -6.22
C MET A 1 13.69 14.04 -6.08
N LEU A 2 12.59 13.95 -6.83
CA LEU A 2 11.74 12.74 -6.83
C LEU A 2 12.40 11.62 -7.62
N THR A 3 12.44 10.42 -7.06
CA THR A 3 13.14 9.26 -7.63
C THR A 3 12.20 8.19 -8.17
N GLY A 4 10.91 8.24 -7.84
CA GLY A 4 9.90 7.37 -8.43
C GLY A 4 8.67 7.14 -7.55
N LEU A 5 7.76 6.28 -8.03
CA LEU A 5 6.63 5.79 -7.26
C LEU A 5 7.09 4.79 -6.20
N ARG A 6 6.72 5.01 -4.95
CA ARG A 6 7.05 4.15 -3.80
C ARG A 6 5.87 3.28 -3.35
N GLY A 7 4.65 3.74 -3.52
CA GLY A 7 3.48 2.94 -3.17
C GLY A 7 2.16 3.70 -3.29
N VAL A 8 1.07 3.00 -2.99
CA VAL A 8 -0.29 3.54 -3.10
C VAL A 8 -1.13 3.15 -1.87
N ASP A 9 -2.04 4.04 -1.49
CA ASP A 9 -2.95 3.84 -0.38
C ASP A 9 -4.38 3.81 -0.95
N LEU A 10 -5.11 2.73 -0.70
CA LEU A 10 -6.47 2.51 -1.20
C LEU A 10 -7.46 2.36 -0.04
N GLY A 11 -8.61 3.00 -0.18
CA GLY A 11 -9.79 2.77 0.64
C GLY A 11 -10.62 1.65 0.06
N VAL A 12 -11.01 0.66 0.86
CA VAL A 12 -11.79 -0.50 0.42
C VAL A 12 -12.83 -0.92 1.46
N PRO A 13 -14.00 -1.44 1.05
CA PRO A 13 -15.07 -1.84 1.97
C PRO A 13 -14.76 -3.10 2.77
N ASP A 14 -13.99 -4.03 2.20
CA ASP A 14 -13.54 -5.25 2.87
C ASP A 14 -12.03 -5.41 2.69
N VAL A 15 -11.28 -4.99 3.71
CA VAL A 15 -9.81 -5.04 3.68
C VAL A 15 -9.30 -6.46 3.55
N ALA A 16 -9.96 -7.45 4.19
CA ALA A 16 -9.49 -8.83 4.17
C ALA A 16 -9.68 -9.47 2.78
N SER A 17 -10.85 -9.27 2.17
CA SER A 17 -11.13 -9.77 0.81
C SER A 17 -10.19 -9.14 -0.22
N HIS A 18 -9.97 -7.82 -0.14
CA HIS A 18 -9.02 -7.14 -1.01
C HIS A 18 -7.57 -7.59 -0.76
N ALA A 19 -7.14 -7.71 0.50
CA ALA A 19 -5.80 -8.23 0.82
C ALA A 19 -5.59 -9.60 0.20
N ARG A 20 -6.59 -10.49 0.32
CA ARG A 20 -6.56 -11.82 -0.30
C ARG A 20 -6.41 -11.76 -1.81
N PHE A 21 -7.11 -10.86 -2.50
CA PHE A 21 -6.90 -10.67 -3.94
C PHE A 21 -5.43 -10.32 -4.25
N TYR A 22 -4.85 -9.37 -3.54
CA TYR A 22 -3.47 -8.96 -3.76
C TYR A 22 -2.43 -10.00 -3.33
N THR A 23 -2.75 -10.87 -2.37
CA THR A 23 -1.87 -12.01 -2.02
C THR A 23 -2.00 -13.15 -3.02
N ASP A 24 -3.21 -13.52 -3.41
CA ASP A 24 -3.46 -14.74 -4.18
C ASP A 24 -3.15 -14.53 -5.67
N VAL A 25 -3.58 -13.38 -6.21
CA VAL A 25 -3.44 -13.04 -7.62
C VAL A 25 -2.13 -12.33 -7.89
N TRP A 26 -1.78 -11.33 -7.08
CA TRP A 26 -0.59 -10.50 -7.31
C TRP A 26 0.65 -11.00 -6.56
N ARG A 27 0.49 -12.01 -5.70
CA ARG A 27 1.59 -12.60 -4.91
C ARG A 27 2.32 -11.58 -4.03
N LEU A 28 1.60 -10.55 -3.58
CA LEU A 28 2.10 -9.67 -2.54
C LEU A 28 2.08 -10.40 -1.19
N ALA A 29 2.92 -9.96 -0.25
CA ALA A 29 2.94 -10.46 1.11
C ALA A 29 2.40 -9.40 2.06
N VAL A 30 1.49 -9.79 2.95
CA VAL A 30 1.09 -8.95 4.09
C VAL A 30 2.26 -8.90 5.07
N VAL A 31 2.67 -7.70 5.45
CA VAL A 31 3.78 -7.46 6.39
C VAL A 31 3.35 -6.82 7.69
N ALA A 32 2.19 -6.18 7.71
CA ALA A 32 1.63 -5.57 8.89
C ALA A 32 0.12 -5.42 8.74
N GLU A 33 -0.55 -5.49 9.88
CA GLU A 33 -1.97 -5.16 10.03
C GLU A 33 -2.12 -4.23 11.23
N ARG A 34 -2.85 -3.13 11.06
CA ARG A 34 -3.04 -2.14 12.14
C ARG A 34 -4.33 -1.35 11.92
N ASN A 35 -5.14 -1.20 12.97
CA ASN A 35 -6.39 -0.43 12.94
C ASN A 35 -7.31 -0.81 11.77
N GLY A 36 -7.44 -2.11 11.49
CA GLY A 36 -8.25 -2.63 10.38
C GLY A 36 -7.66 -2.39 8.98
N SER A 37 -6.44 -1.86 8.88
CA SER A 37 -5.72 -1.68 7.62
C SER A 37 -4.68 -2.79 7.41
N ALA A 38 -4.43 -3.16 6.16
CA ALA A 38 -3.42 -4.15 5.77
C ALA A 38 -2.34 -3.49 4.92
N TYR A 39 -1.08 -3.85 5.16
CA TYR A 39 0.08 -3.33 4.44
C TYR A 39 0.78 -4.46 3.72
N LEU A 40 0.93 -4.31 2.40
CA LEU A 40 1.42 -5.36 1.52
C LEU A 40 2.69 -4.92 0.78
N ARG A 41 3.62 -5.86 0.63
CA ARG A 41 4.88 -5.66 -0.09
C ARG A 41 5.04 -6.61 -1.27
N GLY A 42 5.83 -6.17 -2.24
CA GLY A 42 6.44 -7.05 -3.24
C GLY A 42 7.80 -7.59 -2.78
N SER A 43 8.55 -8.16 -3.72
CA SER A 43 9.89 -8.71 -3.49
C SER A 43 10.99 -7.66 -3.29
N GLY A 44 10.74 -6.40 -3.65
CA GLY A 44 11.71 -5.29 -3.51
C GLY A 44 11.97 -4.87 -2.06
N ALA A 45 12.85 -3.89 -1.86
CA ALA A 45 13.36 -3.52 -0.53
C ALA A 45 12.38 -2.69 0.34
N HIS A 46 11.29 -2.16 -0.23
CA HIS A 46 10.37 -1.31 0.51
C HIS A 46 9.55 -2.12 1.53
N HIS A 47 9.33 -1.53 2.70
CA HIS A 47 8.53 -2.14 3.77
C HIS A 47 7.14 -2.54 3.29
N HIS A 48 6.44 -1.64 2.58
CA HIS A 48 5.22 -1.93 1.82
C HIS A 48 5.18 -1.05 0.56
N ILE A 49 4.40 -1.47 -0.42
CA ILE A 49 4.08 -0.72 -1.65
C ILE A 49 2.57 -0.50 -1.82
N LEU A 50 1.75 -1.19 -1.03
CA LEU A 50 0.31 -1.05 -1.03
C LEU A 50 -0.20 -1.01 0.42
N ALA A 51 -1.05 -0.04 0.73
CA ALA A 51 -1.82 0.01 1.97
C ALA A 51 -3.31 -0.04 1.65
N LEU A 52 -4.05 -0.89 2.36
CA LEU A 52 -5.49 -1.02 2.26
C LEU A 52 -6.13 -0.53 3.55
N HIS A 53 -7.04 0.43 3.44
CA HIS A 53 -7.71 1.07 4.56
C HIS A 53 -9.23 0.85 4.51
N PRO A 54 -9.90 0.63 5.64
CA PRO A 54 -11.35 0.44 5.65
C PRO A 54 -12.07 1.73 5.24
N ARG A 55 -12.95 1.63 4.23
CA ARG A 55 -13.80 2.72 3.74
C ARG A 55 -15.10 2.17 3.16
N GLU A 56 -16.21 2.87 3.35
CA GLU A 56 -17.51 2.44 2.82
C GLU A 56 -17.57 2.31 1.28
N SER A 57 -16.68 3.00 0.57
CA SER A 57 -16.60 2.94 -0.89
C SER A 57 -15.15 2.99 -1.37
N PRO A 58 -14.83 2.35 -2.52
CA PRO A 58 -13.49 2.38 -3.08
C PRO A 58 -12.96 3.79 -3.33
N ALA A 59 -11.73 4.07 -2.92
CA ALA A 59 -11.10 5.37 -3.13
C ALA A 59 -9.57 5.25 -3.25
N LEU A 60 -8.97 6.10 -4.08
CA LEU A 60 -7.53 6.37 -4.02
C LEU A 60 -7.28 7.37 -2.89
N LEU A 61 -6.56 6.96 -1.86
CA LEU A 61 -6.31 7.79 -0.67
C LEU A 61 -4.97 8.51 -0.75
N GLY A 62 -3.98 7.90 -1.40
CA GLY A 62 -2.65 8.49 -1.51
C GLY A 62 -1.78 7.80 -2.56
N ILE A 63 -0.89 8.61 -3.15
CA ILE A 63 0.23 8.13 -3.95
C ILE A 63 1.50 8.55 -3.21
N ASN A 64 2.31 7.58 -2.82
CA ASN A 64 3.57 7.81 -2.13
C ASN A 64 4.71 7.84 -3.14
N LEU A 65 5.44 8.95 -3.22
CA LEU A 65 6.61 9.10 -4.08
C LEU A 65 7.89 9.06 -3.24
N ALA A 66 8.94 8.45 -3.76
CA ALA A 66 10.25 8.48 -3.14
C ALA A 66 10.98 9.78 -3.51
N ALA A 67 11.71 10.33 -2.55
CA ALA A 67 12.66 11.41 -2.74
C ALA A 67 14.08 10.92 -2.45
N SER A 68 15.06 11.50 -3.15
CA SER A 68 16.49 11.20 -2.98
C SER A 68 17.04 11.63 -1.62
N ASP A 69 16.40 12.60 -0.97
CA ASP A 69 16.85 13.26 0.25
C ASP A 69 15.66 13.95 0.94
N ARG A 70 15.85 14.35 2.19
CA ARG A 70 14.82 15.07 2.98
C ARG A 70 14.51 16.46 2.43
N ALA A 71 15.44 17.12 1.73
CA ALA A 71 15.20 18.45 1.17
C ALA A 71 14.19 18.41 0.01
N GLY A 72 13.95 17.23 -0.56
CA GLY A 72 12.94 16.99 -1.59
C GLY A 72 11.56 16.53 -1.09
N VAL A 73 11.24 16.68 0.20
CA VAL A 73 9.97 16.25 0.83
C VAL A 73 9.23 17.44 1.42
#